data_AF-A0A1E7PXZ0-F1
#
_entry.id   AF-A0A1E7PXZ0-F1
#
_cell.length_a   1.000
_cell.length_b   1.000
_cell.length_c   1.000
_cell.angle_alpha   90.00
_cell.angle_beta   90.00
_cell.angle_gamma   90.00
#
_symmetry.space_group_name_H-M   'P 1'
#
loop_
_entity.id
_entity.type
_entity.pdbx_description
1 polymer ?
#
loop_
_entity_poly.entity_id
_entity_poly.type
_entity_poly.pdbx_seq_one_letter_code
_entity_poly.pdbx_strand_id
1 'polypeptide(L)'
;MSIVAKLSQAHWRSVGLKSIVGLVDEINELGTGDTLALRLDPKGVIVSSYDCHQRQYWQESVFWDDPQYPARLSQLVDRLAQIRSEMELNMESKNACANP
;
A
#
# COMPACT_ATOMS: atom_id res chain seq x y z
N MET A 1 14.88 19.75 1.02
CA MET A 1 14.25 19.24 2.26
C MET A 1 13.50 17.96 1.93
N SER A 2 13.79 16.86 2.64
CA SER A 2 13.22 15.52 2.37
C SER A 2 11.73 15.45 2.74
N ILE A 3 10.96 14.62 2.03
CA ILE A 3 9.53 14.33 2.28
C ILE A 3 9.30 13.85 3.73
N VAL A 4 10.33 13.21 4.29
CA VAL A 4 10.43 12.75 5.68
C VAL A 4 10.35 13.92 6.68
N ALA A 5 10.93 15.08 6.33
CA ALA A 5 10.92 16.26 7.20
C ALA A 5 9.57 16.97 7.25
N LYS A 6 8.69 16.77 6.25
CA LYS A 6 7.30 17.29 6.25
C LYS A 6 6.32 16.37 6.99
N LEU A 7 6.61 15.06 7.05
CA LEU A 7 5.79 14.09 7.78
C LEU A 7 5.79 14.30 9.30
N SER A 8 6.76 15.04 9.84
CA SER A 8 6.92 15.29 11.28
C SER A 8 5.88 16.26 11.89
N GLN A 9 5.21 17.10 11.09
CA GLN A 9 4.23 18.08 11.58
C GLN A 9 2.80 17.53 11.68
N ALA A 10 2.54 16.33 11.18
CA ALA A 10 1.21 15.75 11.13
C ALA A 10 1.12 14.56 12.09
N HIS A 11 0.84 14.81 13.36
CA HIS A 11 0.86 13.74 14.37
C HIS A 11 -0.11 12.59 14.04
N TRP A 12 -1.29 12.91 13.49
CA TRP A 12 -2.28 11.92 13.06
C TRP A 12 -2.03 11.38 11.63
N ARG A 13 -1.54 12.22 10.70
CA ARG A 13 -1.22 11.75 9.34
C ARG A 13 0.03 10.87 9.31
N SER A 14 0.99 11.10 10.20
CA SER A 14 2.25 10.33 10.22
C SER A 14 2.04 8.89 10.69
N VAL A 15 1.12 8.65 11.64
CA VAL A 15 0.86 7.29 12.15
C VAL A 15 0.21 6.44 11.07
N GLY A 16 -0.88 6.92 10.46
CA GLY A 16 -1.56 6.19 9.37
C GLY A 16 -0.66 5.98 8.15
N LEU A 17 0.14 6.99 7.76
CA LEU A 17 1.08 6.85 6.65
C LEU A 17 2.21 5.87 6.95
N LYS A 18 2.76 5.86 8.18
CA LYS A 18 3.76 4.86 8.58
C LYS A 18 3.19 3.45 8.55
N SER A 19 1.96 3.26 9.00
CA SER A 19 1.27 1.96 8.93
C SER A 19 1.09 1.49 7.48
N ILE A 20 0.69 2.39 6.57
CA ILE A 20 0.57 2.05 5.14
C ILE A 20 1.93 1.66 4.55
N VAL A 21 2.97 2.48 4.77
CA VAL A 21 4.32 2.19 4.27
C VAL A 21 4.80 0.83 4.77
N GLY A 22 4.67 0.56 6.08
CA GLY A 22 5.07 -0.71 6.67
C GLY A 22 4.33 -1.90 6.05
N LEU A 23 3.02 -1.80 5.86
CA LEU A 23 2.24 -2.86 5.20
C LEU A 23 2.65 -3.06 3.74
N VAL A 24 2.92 -1.99 2.99
CA VAL A 24 3.38 -2.08 1.59
C VAL A 24 4.73 -2.78 1.49
N ASP A 25 5.68 -2.40 2.34
CA ASP A 25 7.02 -3.00 2.36
C ASP A 25 6.94 -4.49 2.72
N GLU A 26 6.16 -4.85 3.74
CA GLU A 26 5.94 -6.25 4.14
C GLU A 26 5.26 -7.07 3.02
N ILE A 27 4.26 -6.51 2.33
CA ILE A 27 3.60 -7.19 1.21
C ILE A 27 4.57 -7.47 0.06
N ASN A 28 5.44 -6.50 -0.28
CA ASN A 28 6.46 -6.69 -1.31
C ASN A 28 7.46 -7.79 -0.93
N GLU A 29 7.80 -7.93 0.34
CA GLU A 29 8.66 -9.02 0.81
C GLU A 29 7.99 -10.39 0.71
N LEU A 30 6.66 -10.46 0.84
CA LEU A 30 5.87 -11.71 0.77
C LEU A 30 5.53 -12.16 -0.67
N GLY A 31 5.55 -11.26 -1.65
CA GLY A 31 5.11 -11.51 -3.03
C GLY A 31 6.23 -11.52 -4.07
N THR A 32 6.70 -12.71 -4.48
CA THR A 32 7.59 -12.85 -5.64
C THR A 32 6.83 -12.64 -6.95
N GLY A 33 6.88 -11.43 -7.52
CA GLY A 33 6.34 -11.08 -8.85
C GLY A 33 5.15 -10.12 -8.84
N ASP A 34 4.50 -9.96 -7.68
CA ASP A 34 3.50 -8.91 -7.46
C ASP A 34 4.23 -7.62 -7.05
N THR A 35 3.79 -6.46 -7.54
CA THR A 35 4.42 -5.18 -7.20
C THR A 35 3.40 -4.28 -6.51
N LEU A 36 3.67 -3.91 -5.27
CA LEU A 36 2.89 -2.91 -4.56
C LEU A 36 3.74 -1.66 -4.33
N ALA A 37 3.24 -0.52 -4.81
CA ALA A 37 3.94 0.75 -4.76
C ALA A 37 3.09 1.80 -4.04
N LEU A 38 3.73 2.50 -3.11
CA LEU A 38 3.17 3.67 -2.45
C LEU A 38 3.80 4.93 -3.03
N ARG A 39 2.95 5.87 -3.45
CA ARG A 39 3.35 7.20 -3.86
C ARG A 39 2.68 8.26 -3.01
N LEU A 40 3.50 9.12 -2.42
CA LEU A 40 3.02 10.34 -1.75
C LEU A 40 2.90 11.45 -2.79
N ASP A 41 1.69 11.93 -3.00
CA ASP A 41 1.39 13.09 -3.84
C ASP A 41 1.15 14.33 -2.96
N PRO A 42 1.47 15.55 -3.42
CA PRO A 42 1.10 16.77 -2.70
C PRO A 42 -0.39 16.84 -2.33
N LYS A 43 -1.27 16.16 -3.09
CA LYS A 43 -2.72 16.11 -2.85
C LYS A 43 -3.20 14.89 -2.06
N GLY A 44 -2.39 13.85 -1.89
CA GLY A 44 -2.88 12.60 -1.29
C GLY A 44 -1.86 11.48 -1.20
N VAL A 45 -2.39 10.30 -0.89
CA VAL A 45 -1.71 9.02 -1.04
C VAL A 45 -2.23 8.34 -2.27
N ILE A 46 -1.34 7.73 -3.05
CA ILE A 46 -1.69 6.82 -4.13
C ILE A 46 -1.02 5.49 -3.84
N VAL A 47 -1.81 4.42 -3.82
CA VAL A 47 -1.33 3.05 -3.74
C VAL A 47 -1.66 2.36 -5.04
N SER A 48 -0.69 1.67 -5.63
CA SER A 48 -0.90 0.83 -6.80
C SER A 48 -0.37 -0.57 -6.53
N SER A 49 -1.14 -1.58 -6.90
CA SER A 49 -0.72 -2.98 -6.91
C SER A 49 -0.85 -3.56 -8.30
N TYR A 50 0.08 -4.44 -8.65
CA TYR A 50 -0.01 -5.30 -9.80
C TYR A 50 0.12 -6.75 -9.35
N ASP A 51 -0.90 -7.55 -9.62
CA ASP A 51 -0.90 -8.99 -9.42
C ASP A 51 -0.55 -9.69 -10.74
N CYS A 52 0.61 -10.36 -10.79
CA CYS A 52 1.09 -11.04 -11.99
C CYS A 52 0.29 -12.30 -12.32
N HIS A 53 -0.27 -12.97 -11.31
CA HIS A 53 -1.03 -14.21 -11.45
C HIS A 53 -2.42 -13.96 -12.03
N GLN A 54 -3.11 -12.96 -11.52
CA GLN A 54 -4.43 -12.56 -12.00
C GLN A 54 -4.35 -11.59 -13.18
N ARG A 55 -3.14 -11.08 -13.51
CA ARG A 55 -2.92 -9.99 -14.46
C ARG A 55 -3.79 -8.78 -14.16
N GLN A 56 -4.00 -8.52 -12.87
CA GLN A 56 -4.87 -7.45 -12.41
C GLN A 56 -4.04 -6.28 -11.92
N TYR A 57 -4.46 -5.10 -12.34
CA TYR A 57 -3.95 -3.84 -11.85
C TYR A 57 -4.99 -3.21 -10.94
N TRP A 58 -4.56 -2.81 -9.75
CA TRP A 58 -5.39 -2.05 -8.82
C TRP A 58 -4.67 -0.77 -8.43
N GLN A 59 -5.39 0.34 -8.40
CA GLN A 59 -4.90 1.59 -7.86
C GLN A 59 -5.99 2.23 -7.00
N GLU A 60 -5.61 2.72 -5.84
CA GLU A 60 -6.47 3.50 -4.97
C GLU A 60 -5.77 4.80 -4.59
N SER A 61 -6.56 5.86 -4.41
CA SER A 61 -6.04 7.20 -4.12
C SER A 61 -6.91 7.85 -3.05
N VAL A 62 -6.25 8.38 -2.02
CA VAL A 62 -6.88 9.02 -0.86
C VAL A 62 -6.33 10.44 -0.76
N PHE A 63 -7.18 11.43 -1.05
CA PHE A 63 -6.76 12.84 -1.09
C PHE A 63 -6.97 13.55 0.24
N TRP A 64 -6.08 14.50 0.57
CA TRP A 64 -6.10 15.24 1.83
C TRP A 64 -7.31 16.16 1.99
N ASP A 65 -7.88 16.60 0.87
CA ASP A 65 -9.05 17.48 0.78
C ASP A 65 -10.38 16.71 0.77
N ASP A 66 -10.33 15.37 0.75
CA ASP A 66 -11.52 14.54 0.89
C ASP A 66 -12.12 14.75 2.30
N PRO A 67 -13.39 15.18 2.42
CA PRO A 67 -14.06 15.32 3.72
C PRO A 67 -14.10 14.02 4.53
N GLN A 68 -14.02 12.88 3.84
CA GLN A 68 -13.98 11.54 4.43
C GLN A 68 -12.56 10.97 4.50
N TYR A 69 -11.52 11.80 4.36
CA TYR A 69 -10.12 11.39 4.39
C TYR A 69 -9.80 10.39 5.52
N PRO A 70 -10.19 10.61 6.79
CA PRO A 70 -9.87 9.66 7.85
C PRO A 70 -10.47 8.27 7.63
N ALA A 71 -11.74 8.22 7.18
CA ALA A 71 -12.42 6.95 6.90
C ALA A 71 -11.83 6.25 5.67
N ARG A 72 -11.53 7.00 4.60
CA ARG A 72 -10.93 6.47 3.36
C ARG A 72 -9.52 5.95 3.61
N LEU A 73 -8.74 6.64 4.44
CA LEU A 73 -7.42 6.18 4.86
C LEU A 73 -7.52 4.89 5.68
N SER A 74 -8.48 4.78 6.60
CA SER A 74 -8.70 3.56 7.38
C SER A 74 -9.07 2.39 6.46
N GLN A 75 -10.00 2.59 5.52
CA GLN A 75 -10.38 1.57 4.54
C GLN A 75 -9.20 1.09 3.70
N LEU A 76 -8.32 2.01 3.28
CA LEU A 76 -7.11 1.66 2.54
C LEU A 76 -6.16 0.80 3.40
N VAL A 77 -5.99 1.13 4.68
CA VAL A 77 -5.18 0.33 5.62
C VAL A 77 -5.77 -1.07 5.79
N ASP A 78 -7.07 -1.17 6.03
CA ASP A 78 -7.76 -2.45 6.21
C ASP A 78 -7.65 -3.33 4.96
N ARG A 79 -7.78 -2.72 3.78
CA ARG A 79 -7.63 -3.42 2.50
C ARG A 79 -6.22 -3.95 2.28
N LEU A 80 -5.19 -3.18 2.63
CA LEU A 80 -3.80 -3.65 2.56
C LEU A 80 -3.53 -4.78 3.55
N ALA A 81 -4.07 -4.71 4.76
CA ALA A 81 -3.97 -5.80 5.74
C ALA A 81 -4.65 -7.09 5.25
N GLN A 82 -5.79 -6.96 4.56
CA GLN A 82 -6.47 -8.10 3.94
C GLN A 82 -5.62 -8.70 2.81
N ILE A 83 -5.08 -7.89 1.90
CA ILE A 83 -4.19 -8.36 0.82
C ILE A 83 -3.00 -9.12 1.40
N ARG A 84 -2.36 -8.57 2.44
CA ARG A 84 -1.29 -9.27 3.17
C ARG A 84 -1.74 -10.65 3.65
N SER A 85 -2.90 -10.72 4.31
CA SER A 85 -3.43 -11.97 4.85
C SER A 85 -3.72 -12.99 3.73
N GLU A 86 -4.28 -12.53 2.61
CA GLU A 86 -4.51 -13.35 1.42
C GLU A 86 -3.19 -13.84 0.81
N MET A 87 -2.13 -13.03 0.80
CA MET A 87 -0.82 -13.43 0.30
C MET A 87 -0.11 -14.42 1.24
N GLU A 88 -0.17 -14.21 2.56
CA GLU A 88 0.35 -15.13 3.58
C GLU A 88 -0.32 -16.52 3.46
N LEU A 89 -1.64 -16.57 3.27
CA LEU A 89 -2.37 -17.82 3.04
C LEU A 89 -2.00 -18.52 1.72
N ASN A 90 -1.52 -17.76 0.73
CA ASN A 90 -1.18 -18.27 -0.60
C ASN A 90 0.33 -18.48 -0.81
N MET A 91 1.17 -18.32 0.22
CA MET A 91 2.65 -18.48 0.14
C MET A 91 3.10 -19.90 -0.25
N GLU A 92 2.27 -20.94 -0.10
CA GLU A 92 2.60 -22.30 -0.57
C GLU A 92 2.59 -22.44 -2.12
N SER A 93 2.10 -21.44 -2.87
CA SER A 93 1.87 -21.57 -4.33
C SER A 93 2.77 -20.68 -5.22
N LYS A 94 3.57 -19.75 -4.65
CA LYS A 94 4.19 -18.65 -5.42
C LYS A 94 5.63 -18.90 -5.90
N ASN A 95 5.81 -19.90 -6.76
CA ASN A 95 7.04 -20.08 -7.56
C ASN A 95 6.87 -19.77 -9.07
N ALA A 96 5.72 -19.21 -9.50
CA ALA A 96 5.38 -19.13 -10.92
C ALA A 96 5.71 -17.80 -11.63
N CYS A 97 5.92 -16.68 -10.92
CA CYS A 97 6.23 -15.38 -11.55
C CYS A 97 7.73 -15.06 -11.64
N ALA A 98 8.62 -15.97 -11.23
CA ALA A 98 10.07 -15.73 -11.15
C ALA A 98 10.87 -16.09 -12.41
N ASN A 99 10.24 -16.56 -13.50
CA ASN A 99 10.94 -16.82 -14.77
C ASN A 99 10.29 -16.02 -15.92
N PRO A 100 11.02 -15.09 -16.56
CA PRO A 100 10.62 -14.53 -17.84
C PRO A 100 10.64 -15.56 -18.97
#